data_AF-A0A0G0YNC6-F1
#
_entry.id   AF-A0A0G0YNC6-F1
#
_cell.length_a   1.000
_cell.length_b   1.000
_cell.length_c   1.000
_cell.angle_alpha   90.00
_cell.angle_beta   90.00
_cell.angle_gamma   90.00
#
_symmetry.space_group_name_H-M   'P 1'
#
loop_
_entity.id
_entity.type
_entity.pdbx_description
1 polymer ?
#
loop_
_entity_poly.entity_id
_entity_poly.type
_entity_poly.pdbx_seq_one_letter_code
_entity_poly.pdbx_strand_id
1 'polypeptide(L)'
;MAIVAIDTQKCIEVARHIRENGGVPPDREDPMLYSFPVEIVHNAWFAMVGINQQTTPVVGLALRGSVNGVKLRGWDYLLQKAIFASNQNYGMFSVDWFLNVTPDSLRALYHDQEEGDTLNQAEARAMLLNDLGAFLKRKKWESIHEAYLESGGYLVRSDGKGIIQVIAGAKAYQDPVQKKAYYFLAIMKNEELWRYKDILNLGPPVNYHEQRLHLRLGTIKIIDAEFERKIRNRENITDQEDIEIRFAVRRVIEFISQLLEATPSSEHYQLWNHARNCCSRDNPHCAGCGSGCKLPERYRVSGVVQCLFAPVCKSAGLGLKNILIEPRLDDTIWQ
;
A
#
# COMPACT_ATOMS: atom_id res chain seq x y z
N MET A 1 21.13 11.66 12.41
CA MET A 1 20.91 10.98 13.70
C MET A 1 19.59 10.25 13.59
N ALA A 2 19.45 9.05 14.18
CA ALA A 2 18.19 8.30 14.06
C ALA A 2 17.05 9.06 14.74
N ILE A 3 15.91 9.20 14.04
CA ILE A 3 14.73 9.92 14.58
C ILE A 3 13.77 9.02 15.36
N VAL A 4 13.84 7.71 15.12
CA VAL A 4 13.01 6.70 15.78
C VAL A 4 13.80 5.49 16.23
N ALA A 5 13.27 4.76 17.20
CA ALA A 5 13.80 3.50 17.71
C ALA A 5 12.71 2.41 17.75
N ILE A 6 13.09 1.16 17.51
CA ILE A 6 12.21 0.00 17.62
C ILE A 6 12.17 -0.47 19.09
N ASP A 7 10.97 -0.67 19.62
CA ASP A 7 10.75 -1.28 20.94
C ASP A 7 10.51 -2.78 20.78
N THR A 8 11.59 -3.57 20.85
CA THR A 8 11.56 -5.03 20.63
C THR A 8 10.65 -5.74 21.63
N GLN A 9 10.63 -5.31 22.91
CA GLN A 9 9.75 -5.91 23.91
C GLN A 9 8.29 -5.68 23.55
N LYS A 10 7.96 -4.48 23.06
CA LYS A 10 6.62 -4.20 22.59
C LYS A 10 6.24 -5.02 21.35
N CYS A 11 7.19 -5.26 20.45
CA CYS A 11 6.96 -6.13 19.29
C CYS A 11 6.64 -7.58 19.74
N ILE A 12 7.38 -8.11 20.72
CA ILE A 12 7.14 -9.45 21.28
C ILE A 12 5.76 -9.54 21.94
N GLU A 13 5.35 -8.51 22.69
CA GLU A 13 4.03 -8.43 23.31
C GLU A 13 2.91 -8.44 22.24
N VAL A 14 3.05 -7.63 21.19
CA VAL A 14 2.08 -7.58 20.08
C VAL A 14 2.02 -8.92 19.35
N ALA A 15 3.16 -9.55 19.06
CA ALA A 15 3.21 -10.85 18.40
C ALA A 15 2.53 -11.94 19.25
N ARG A 16 2.77 -11.96 20.57
CA ARG A 16 2.09 -12.89 21.48
C ARG A 16 0.58 -12.69 21.43
N HIS A 17 0.13 -11.43 21.50
CA HIS A 17 -1.29 -11.08 21.44
C HIS A 17 -1.95 -11.52 20.13
N ILE A 18 -1.29 -11.33 18.98
CA ILE A 18 -1.80 -11.82 17.69
C ILE A 18 -1.94 -13.34 17.72
N ARG A 19 -0.92 -14.07 18.20
CA ARG A 19 -0.96 -15.54 18.28
C ARG A 19 -2.11 -16.04 19.16
N GLU A 20 -2.31 -15.44 20.32
CA GLU A 20 -3.38 -15.80 21.26
C GLU A 20 -4.79 -15.55 20.70
N ASN A 21 -4.91 -14.68 19.68
CA ASN A 21 -6.17 -14.30 19.05
C ASN A 21 -6.33 -14.87 17.63
N GLY A 22 -5.74 -16.03 17.35
CA GLY A 22 -5.95 -16.77 16.09
C GLY A 22 -4.86 -16.59 15.04
N GLY A 23 -3.81 -15.81 15.33
CA GLY A 23 -2.66 -15.66 14.45
C GLY A 23 -2.89 -14.73 13.25
N VAL A 24 -2.08 -14.92 12.21
CA VAL A 24 -2.11 -14.13 10.97
C VAL A 24 -2.90 -14.90 9.91
N PRO A 25 -4.05 -14.38 9.44
CA PRO A 25 -4.78 -15.03 8.36
C PRO A 25 -4.00 -14.90 7.02
N PRO A 26 -4.24 -15.78 6.04
CA PRO A 26 -3.65 -15.65 4.71
C PRO A 26 -3.97 -14.29 4.06
N ASP A 27 -2.99 -13.71 3.37
CA ASP A 27 -3.22 -12.51 2.56
C ASP A 27 -3.99 -12.84 1.27
N ARG A 28 -4.97 -11.99 0.97
CA ARG A 28 -5.77 -12.03 -0.25
C ARG A 28 -6.36 -10.65 -0.51
N GLU A 29 -6.49 -10.30 -1.79
CA GLU A 29 -7.33 -9.19 -2.22
C GLU A 29 -8.82 -9.48 -1.97
N ASP A 30 -9.57 -8.43 -1.70
CA ASP A 30 -11.03 -8.56 -1.67
C ASP A 30 -11.54 -8.79 -3.11
N PRO A 31 -12.59 -9.61 -3.30
CA PRO A 31 -13.09 -9.91 -4.64
C PRO A 31 -13.48 -8.63 -5.39
N MET A 32 -12.92 -8.46 -6.58
CA MET A 32 -13.30 -7.38 -7.49
C MET A 32 -14.56 -7.74 -8.28
N LEU A 33 -15.30 -6.71 -8.72
CA LEU A 33 -16.49 -6.90 -9.58
C LEU A 33 -16.11 -7.41 -10.98
N TYR A 34 -14.96 -6.97 -11.49
CA TYR A 34 -14.41 -7.34 -12.79
C TYR A 34 -12.91 -7.61 -12.66
N SER A 35 -12.36 -8.38 -13.61
CA SER A 35 -10.93 -8.63 -13.73
C SER A 35 -10.38 -8.01 -15.03
N PHE A 36 -9.07 -7.76 -15.05
CA PHE A 36 -8.39 -7.42 -16.29
C PHE A 36 -8.44 -8.61 -17.28
N PRO A 37 -8.43 -8.35 -18.60
CA PRO A 37 -8.20 -9.39 -19.60
C PRO A 37 -6.84 -10.07 -19.37
N VAL A 38 -6.79 -11.38 -19.60
CA VAL A 38 -5.63 -12.24 -19.29
C VAL A 38 -4.38 -11.80 -20.04
N GLU A 39 -4.56 -11.28 -21.26
CA GLU A 39 -3.49 -10.85 -22.15
C GLU A 39 -2.72 -9.64 -21.61
N ILE A 40 -3.38 -8.80 -20.82
CA ILE A 40 -2.81 -7.53 -20.32
C ILE A 40 -2.65 -7.48 -18.81
N VAL A 41 -3.14 -8.49 -18.07
CA VAL A 41 -3.28 -8.46 -16.60
C VAL A 41 -2.00 -8.05 -15.87
N HIS A 42 -0.84 -8.55 -16.29
CA HIS A 42 0.45 -8.21 -15.68
C HIS A 42 0.81 -6.73 -15.86
N ASN A 43 0.70 -6.23 -17.10
CA ASN A 43 0.98 -4.83 -17.41
C ASN A 43 -0.05 -3.89 -16.77
N ALA A 44 -1.31 -4.29 -16.76
CA ALA A 44 -2.39 -3.54 -16.15
C ALA A 44 -2.12 -3.33 -14.66
N TRP A 45 -1.83 -4.39 -13.90
CA TRP A 45 -1.49 -4.24 -12.49
C TRP A 45 -0.21 -3.44 -12.24
N PHE A 46 0.81 -3.63 -13.08
CA PHE A 46 2.04 -2.83 -13.01
C PHE A 46 1.76 -1.34 -13.23
N ALA A 47 0.88 -1.01 -14.17
CA ALA A 47 0.43 0.35 -14.40
C ALA A 47 -0.38 0.90 -13.21
N MET A 48 -1.40 0.16 -12.77
CA MET A 48 -2.34 0.61 -11.75
C MET A 48 -1.64 0.89 -10.43
N VAL A 49 -0.78 -0.02 -9.98
CA VAL A 49 0.03 0.18 -8.78
C VAL A 49 1.01 1.34 -8.98
N GLY A 50 1.61 1.45 -10.16
CA GLY A 50 2.53 2.54 -10.49
C GLY A 50 1.93 3.93 -10.32
N ILE A 51 0.63 4.11 -10.58
CA ILE A 51 -0.07 5.42 -10.54
C ILE A 51 -1.03 5.62 -9.36
N ASN A 52 -0.99 4.75 -8.35
CA ASN A 52 -1.97 4.76 -7.25
C ASN A 52 -1.72 5.81 -6.15
N GLN A 53 -0.71 6.68 -6.32
CA GLN A 53 -0.38 7.71 -5.34
C GLN A 53 -1.56 8.66 -5.13
N GLN A 54 -1.75 9.13 -3.90
CA GLN A 54 -2.67 10.22 -3.53
C GLN A 54 -4.08 10.19 -4.17
N THR A 55 -4.68 9.02 -4.39
CA THR A 55 -6.06 8.92 -4.94
C THR A 55 -7.12 9.48 -3.97
N THR A 56 -6.78 9.58 -2.69
CA THR A 56 -7.58 10.23 -1.64
C THR A 56 -6.68 11.16 -0.85
N PRO A 57 -6.32 12.33 -1.40
CA PRO A 57 -5.36 13.22 -0.77
C PRO A 57 -5.95 13.82 0.52
N VAL A 58 -5.07 14.22 1.44
CA VAL A 58 -5.47 14.92 2.67
C VAL A 58 -6.08 16.28 2.35
N VAL A 59 -5.54 16.95 1.33
CA VAL A 59 -6.00 18.23 0.81
C VAL A 59 -6.37 18.07 -0.66
N GLY A 60 -7.56 18.55 -1.04
CA GLY A 60 -8.05 18.50 -2.42
C GLY A 60 -9.13 17.44 -2.65
N LEU A 61 -9.54 17.32 -3.92
CA LEU A 61 -10.61 16.41 -4.30
C LEU A 61 -10.08 14.97 -4.39
N ALA A 62 -10.79 14.05 -3.76
CA ALA A 62 -10.53 12.63 -3.92
C ALA A 62 -11.11 12.15 -5.25
N LEU A 63 -10.37 11.28 -5.92
CA LEU A 63 -10.81 10.62 -7.14
C LEU A 63 -12.11 9.84 -6.83
N ARG A 64 -13.16 10.01 -7.63
CA ARG A 64 -14.46 9.36 -7.44
C ARG A 64 -15.28 9.36 -8.72
N GLY A 65 -16.25 8.46 -8.78
CA GLY A 65 -17.20 8.35 -9.87
C GLY A 65 -17.98 7.05 -9.78
N SER A 66 -18.67 6.71 -10.86
CA SER A 66 -19.51 5.52 -10.96
C SER A 66 -19.00 4.56 -12.03
N VAL A 67 -18.98 3.27 -11.70
CA VAL A 67 -18.72 2.18 -12.67
C VAL A 67 -19.90 1.21 -12.57
N ASN A 68 -20.62 1.03 -13.68
CA ASN A 68 -21.83 0.19 -13.75
C ASN A 68 -22.85 0.45 -12.63
N GLY A 69 -23.11 1.73 -12.35
CA GLY A 69 -24.06 2.17 -11.33
C GLY A 69 -23.57 2.11 -9.87
N VAL A 70 -22.34 1.64 -9.63
CA VAL A 70 -21.73 1.59 -8.30
C VAL A 70 -20.85 2.81 -8.08
N LYS A 71 -21.13 3.61 -7.03
CA LYS A 71 -20.29 4.75 -6.62
C LYS A 71 -19.04 4.27 -5.92
N LEU A 72 -17.88 4.68 -6.44
CA LEU A 72 -16.55 4.29 -5.96
C LEU A 72 -15.69 5.51 -5.69
N ARG A 73 -14.62 5.34 -4.90
CA ARG A 73 -13.69 6.41 -4.53
C ARG A 73 -12.25 5.89 -4.46
N GLY A 74 -11.30 6.78 -4.71
CA GLY A 74 -9.89 6.56 -4.52
C GLY A 74 -9.37 5.44 -5.42
N TRP A 75 -8.59 4.54 -4.81
CA TRP A 75 -8.08 3.33 -5.45
C TRP A 75 -9.16 2.49 -6.12
N ASP A 76 -10.33 2.33 -5.48
CA ASP A 76 -11.38 1.46 -5.99
C ASP A 76 -11.96 1.99 -7.31
N TYR A 77 -12.15 3.32 -7.42
CA TYR A 77 -12.58 3.93 -8.68
C TYR A 77 -11.48 3.88 -9.75
N LEU A 78 -10.23 4.19 -9.37
CA LEU A 78 -9.07 4.11 -10.27
C LEU A 78 -8.99 2.72 -10.91
N LEU A 79 -9.07 1.68 -10.09
CA LEU A 79 -8.93 0.29 -10.52
C LEU A 79 -10.13 -0.18 -11.35
N GLN A 80 -11.36 -0.02 -10.84
CA GLN A 80 -12.54 -0.53 -11.54
C GLN A 80 -12.80 0.19 -12.87
N LYS A 81 -12.52 1.50 -12.96
CA LYS A 81 -12.65 2.24 -14.22
C LYS A 81 -11.64 1.78 -15.27
N ALA A 82 -10.40 1.51 -14.85
CA ALA A 82 -9.37 0.97 -15.74
C ALA A 82 -9.69 -0.45 -16.22
N ILE A 83 -10.20 -1.31 -15.32
CA ILE A 83 -10.66 -2.65 -15.68
C ILE A 83 -11.80 -2.55 -16.70
N PHE A 84 -12.81 -1.72 -16.43
CA PHE A 84 -13.93 -1.51 -17.35
C PHE A 84 -13.47 -1.05 -18.73
N ALA A 85 -12.59 -0.05 -18.80
CA ALA A 85 -12.10 0.50 -20.06
C ALA A 85 -11.24 -0.50 -20.85
N SER A 86 -10.37 -1.24 -20.18
CA SER A 86 -9.50 -2.23 -20.84
C SER A 86 -10.28 -3.44 -21.40
N ASN A 87 -11.42 -3.80 -20.82
CA ASN A 87 -12.32 -4.79 -21.40
C ASN A 87 -12.99 -4.32 -22.70
N GLN A 88 -12.95 -3.03 -23.02
CA GLN A 88 -13.46 -2.44 -24.27
C GLN A 88 -12.35 -2.03 -25.24
N ASN A 89 -11.08 -2.05 -24.80
CA ASN A 89 -9.94 -1.62 -25.58
C ASN A 89 -8.73 -2.53 -25.32
N TYR A 90 -8.55 -3.54 -26.17
CA TYR A 90 -7.47 -4.51 -26.07
C TYR A 90 -6.06 -3.92 -26.29
N GLY A 91 -5.94 -2.70 -26.83
CA GLY A 91 -4.66 -2.02 -26.96
C GLY A 91 -4.16 -1.37 -25.66
N MET A 92 -5.04 -1.21 -24.66
CA MET A 92 -4.70 -0.59 -23.38
C MET A 92 -3.66 -1.42 -22.62
N PHE A 93 -2.72 -0.76 -21.94
CA PHE A 93 -1.59 -1.38 -21.21
C PHE A 93 -0.56 -2.13 -22.07
N SER A 94 -0.60 -2.00 -23.39
CA SER A 94 0.54 -2.34 -24.24
C SER A 94 1.70 -1.35 -24.03
N VAL A 95 2.91 -1.73 -24.47
CA VAL A 95 4.08 -0.83 -24.47
C VAL A 95 3.78 0.45 -25.26
N ASP A 96 3.15 0.31 -26.43
CA ASP A 96 2.76 1.45 -27.26
C ASP A 96 1.72 2.33 -26.58
N TRP A 97 0.74 1.75 -25.88
CA TRP A 97 -0.21 2.53 -25.09
C TRP A 97 0.52 3.34 -24.01
N PHE A 98 1.40 2.70 -23.24
CA PHE A 98 2.17 3.37 -22.18
C PHE A 98 2.95 4.57 -22.69
N LEU A 99 3.61 4.45 -23.85
CA LEU A 99 4.44 5.49 -24.45
C LEU A 99 3.67 6.69 -24.99
N ASN A 100 2.35 6.57 -25.14
CA ASN A 100 1.50 7.60 -25.74
C ASN A 100 0.45 8.15 -24.77
N VAL A 101 0.51 7.77 -23.48
CA VAL A 101 -0.44 8.30 -22.49
C VAL A 101 -0.20 9.79 -22.27
N THR A 102 -1.24 10.59 -22.43
CA THR A 102 -1.24 12.02 -22.12
C THR A 102 -2.08 12.31 -20.88
N PRO A 103 -1.86 13.44 -20.18
CA PRO A 103 -2.70 13.86 -19.06
C PRO A 103 -4.18 13.95 -19.45
N ASP A 104 -4.47 14.46 -20.65
CA ASP A 104 -5.84 14.61 -21.15
C ASP A 104 -6.48 13.26 -21.47
N SER A 105 -5.72 12.30 -22.00
CA SER A 105 -6.22 10.94 -22.19
C SER A 105 -6.60 10.27 -20.85
N LEU A 106 -5.85 10.52 -19.78
CA LEU A 106 -6.19 10.03 -18.45
C LEU A 106 -7.40 10.75 -17.86
N ARG A 107 -7.49 12.08 -17.99
CA ARG A 107 -8.68 12.83 -17.58
C ARG A 107 -9.92 12.30 -18.28
N ALA A 108 -9.85 12.10 -19.59
CA ALA A 108 -10.95 11.52 -20.37
C ALA A 108 -11.31 10.11 -19.90
N LEU A 109 -10.31 9.25 -19.64
CA LEU A 109 -10.51 7.89 -19.12
C LEU A 109 -11.23 7.89 -17.76
N TYR A 110 -10.86 8.80 -16.84
CA TYR A 110 -11.37 8.84 -15.48
C TYR A 110 -12.52 9.83 -15.25
N HIS A 111 -12.91 10.58 -16.28
CA HIS A 111 -14.05 11.48 -16.22
C HIS A 111 -15.32 10.72 -15.87
N ASP A 112 -16.10 11.28 -14.95
CA ASP A 112 -17.41 10.80 -14.56
C ASP A 112 -18.48 11.83 -14.94
N GLN A 113 -19.66 11.35 -15.35
CA GLN A 113 -20.74 12.22 -15.82
C GLN A 113 -21.37 13.06 -14.70
N GLU A 114 -21.41 12.53 -13.46
CA GLU A 114 -21.96 13.25 -12.31
C GLU A 114 -20.87 14.02 -11.55
N GLU A 115 -19.71 13.40 -11.36
CA GLU A 115 -18.64 13.95 -10.52
C GLU A 115 -17.65 14.82 -11.31
N GLY A 116 -17.66 14.76 -12.63
CA GLY A 116 -16.77 15.52 -13.51
C GLY A 116 -15.34 14.97 -13.54
N ASP A 117 -14.37 15.87 -13.72
CA ASP A 117 -12.95 15.53 -13.63
C ASP A 117 -12.47 15.59 -12.18
N THR A 118 -12.21 14.42 -11.61
CA THR A 118 -11.71 14.27 -10.24
C THR A 118 -10.30 13.68 -10.18
N LEU A 119 -9.64 13.49 -11.34
CA LEU A 119 -8.29 12.94 -11.41
C LEU A 119 -7.26 14.04 -11.10
N ASN A 120 -6.76 14.05 -9.87
CA ASN A 120 -5.62 14.89 -9.51
C ASN A 120 -4.34 14.46 -10.26
N GLN A 121 -3.29 15.27 -10.26
CA GLN A 121 -1.94 14.95 -10.77
C GLN A 121 -1.89 14.10 -12.07
N ALA A 122 -2.71 14.44 -13.06
CA ALA A 122 -2.78 13.68 -14.31
C ALA A 122 -1.43 13.71 -15.05
N GLU A 123 -0.70 14.82 -14.95
CA GLU A 123 0.65 15.03 -15.49
C GLU A 123 1.65 14.04 -14.90
N ALA A 124 1.69 13.93 -13.57
CA ALA A 124 2.59 12.99 -12.89
C ALA A 124 2.25 11.54 -13.24
N ARG A 125 0.95 11.18 -13.30
CA ARG A 125 0.52 9.82 -13.67
C ARG A 125 0.86 9.48 -15.11
N ALA A 126 0.62 10.39 -16.05
CA ALA A 126 1.01 10.20 -17.45
C ALA A 126 2.53 10.04 -17.58
N MET A 127 3.32 10.87 -16.90
CA MET A 127 4.78 10.73 -16.87
C MET A 127 5.22 9.36 -16.35
N LEU A 128 4.61 8.86 -15.26
CA LEU A 128 4.96 7.55 -14.71
C LEU A 128 4.61 6.43 -15.70
N LEU A 129 3.43 6.46 -16.34
CA LEU A 129 3.04 5.44 -17.34
C LEU A 129 3.97 5.45 -18.55
N ASN A 130 4.31 6.64 -19.07
CA ASN A 130 5.28 6.77 -20.14
C ASN A 130 6.66 6.20 -19.75
N ASP A 131 7.08 6.41 -18.50
CA ASP A 131 8.32 5.82 -18.00
C ASP A 131 8.24 4.29 -17.90
N LEU A 132 7.10 3.71 -17.51
CA LEU A 132 6.89 2.24 -17.55
C LEU A 132 7.04 1.72 -18.99
N GLY A 133 6.42 2.36 -19.96
CA GLY A 133 6.55 2.00 -21.38
C GLY A 133 8.00 2.10 -21.86
N ALA A 134 8.69 3.19 -21.52
CA ALA A 134 10.11 3.36 -21.85
C ALA A 134 11.00 2.30 -21.17
N PHE A 135 10.69 1.92 -19.93
CA PHE A 135 11.38 0.87 -19.20
C PHE A 135 11.22 -0.49 -19.89
N LEU A 136 9.99 -0.91 -20.21
CA LEU A 136 9.71 -2.15 -20.94
C LEU A 136 10.41 -2.17 -22.30
N LYS A 137 10.34 -1.06 -23.05
CA LYS A 137 11.01 -0.92 -24.35
C LYS A 137 12.53 -1.03 -24.25
N ARG A 138 13.17 -0.42 -23.25
CA ARG A 138 14.63 -0.56 -23.01
C ARG A 138 15.02 -2.00 -22.69
N LYS A 139 14.12 -2.73 -22.01
CA LYS A 139 14.30 -4.15 -21.68
C LYS A 139 13.94 -5.09 -22.83
N LYS A 140 13.34 -4.58 -23.90
CA LYS A 140 12.79 -5.36 -25.03
C LYS A 140 11.73 -6.36 -24.57
N TRP A 141 10.88 -5.93 -23.63
CA TRP A 141 9.76 -6.71 -23.14
C TRP A 141 8.45 -6.12 -23.63
N GLU A 142 7.51 -6.99 -23.99
CA GLU A 142 6.13 -6.62 -24.28
C GLU A 142 5.29 -6.65 -23.00
N SER A 143 5.67 -7.48 -22.04
CA SER A 143 5.07 -7.51 -20.71
C SER A 143 6.08 -7.44 -19.57
N ILE A 144 5.63 -6.94 -18.42
CA ILE A 144 6.37 -7.06 -17.17
C ILE A 144 6.53 -8.52 -16.73
N HIS A 145 5.73 -9.44 -17.28
CA HIS A 145 5.86 -10.87 -16.99
C HIS A 145 7.24 -11.44 -17.39
N GLU A 146 7.86 -10.91 -18.45
CA GLU A 146 9.22 -11.27 -18.83
C GLU A 146 10.23 -11.00 -17.70
N ALA A 147 10.04 -9.94 -16.91
CA ALA A 147 10.88 -9.68 -15.73
C ALA A 147 10.78 -10.80 -14.68
N TYR A 148 9.57 -11.34 -14.48
CA TYR A 148 9.35 -12.49 -13.59
C TYR A 148 10.03 -13.75 -14.13
N LEU A 149 9.90 -14.02 -15.44
CA LEU A 149 10.55 -15.16 -16.08
C LEU A 149 12.08 -15.07 -15.98
N GLU A 150 12.67 -13.91 -16.28
CA GLU A 150 14.12 -13.68 -16.19
C GLU A 150 14.64 -13.77 -14.75
N SER A 151 13.82 -13.38 -13.77
CA SER A 151 14.18 -13.56 -12.35
C SER A 151 14.23 -15.03 -11.95
N GLY A 152 13.61 -15.93 -12.72
CA GLY A 152 13.47 -17.35 -12.39
C GLY A 152 12.53 -17.60 -11.20
N GLY A 153 11.61 -16.68 -10.94
CA GLY A 153 10.67 -16.69 -9.81
C GLY A 153 11.28 -16.25 -8.48
N TYR A 154 12.39 -15.51 -8.49
CA TYR A 154 13.03 -14.97 -7.28
C TYR A 154 12.76 -13.47 -7.12
N LEU A 155 12.38 -13.07 -5.91
CA LEU A 155 12.23 -11.68 -5.50
C LEU A 155 13.58 -10.98 -5.43
N VAL A 156 14.57 -11.63 -4.82
CA VAL A 156 15.92 -11.08 -4.63
C VAL A 156 16.97 -12.09 -5.10
N ARG A 157 17.97 -11.62 -5.84
CA ARG A 157 19.11 -12.41 -6.29
C ARG A 157 20.42 -11.67 -6.05
N SER A 158 21.47 -12.42 -5.80
CA SER A 158 22.83 -11.88 -5.60
C SER A 158 23.40 -11.21 -6.85
N ASP A 159 22.96 -11.60 -8.04
CA ASP A 159 23.35 -11.01 -9.32
C ASP A 159 22.53 -9.75 -9.70
N GLY A 160 21.65 -9.29 -8.82
CA GLY A 160 20.80 -8.12 -9.05
C GLY A 160 19.61 -8.37 -9.98
N LYS A 161 19.36 -9.63 -10.39
CA LYS A 161 18.28 -9.98 -11.34
C LYS A 161 16.99 -10.44 -10.66
N GLY A 162 16.87 -10.32 -9.33
CA GLY A 162 15.60 -10.57 -8.65
C GLY A 162 14.54 -9.55 -9.10
N ILE A 163 13.28 -9.95 -9.19
CA ILE A 163 12.26 -9.09 -9.80
C ILE A 163 12.12 -7.75 -9.07
N ILE A 164 12.25 -7.71 -7.74
CA ILE A 164 12.23 -6.45 -6.95
C ILE A 164 13.36 -5.51 -7.41
N GLN A 165 14.56 -6.05 -7.60
CA GLN A 165 15.75 -5.28 -7.97
C GLN A 165 15.63 -4.73 -9.39
N VAL A 166 15.00 -5.50 -10.28
CA VAL A 166 14.85 -5.14 -11.69
C VAL A 166 13.76 -4.09 -11.91
N ILE A 167 12.59 -4.23 -11.26
CA ILE A 167 11.50 -3.26 -11.42
C ILE A 167 11.81 -1.89 -10.80
N ALA A 168 12.75 -1.82 -9.86
CA ALA A 168 13.27 -0.55 -9.35
C ALA A 168 13.95 0.32 -10.44
N GLY A 169 14.20 -0.22 -11.64
CA GLY A 169 14.63 0.55 -12.80
C GLY A 169 13.52 1.40 -13.45
N ALA A 170 12.27 1.21 -13.06
CA ALA A 170 11.13 2.04 -13.47
C ALA A 170 10.82 3.09 -12.40
N LYS A 171 10.62 4.34 -12.79
CA LYS A 171 10.42 5.47 -11.87
C LYS A 171 9.36 5.17 -10.84
N ALA A 172 8.19 4.66 -11.22
CA ALA A 172 7.10 4.38 -10.27
C ALA A 172 7.46 3.42 -9.11
N TYR A 173 8.57 2.69 -9.23
CA TYR A 173 9.02 1.65 -8.31
C TYR A 173 10.36 1.99 -7.62
N GLN A 174 10.83 3.24 -7.73
CA GLN A 174 12.09 3.72 -7.14
C GLN A 174 11.99 4.16 -5.67
N ASP A 175 10.83 4.00 -5.05
CA ASP A 175 10.67 4.25 -3.61
C ASP A 175 11.76 3.52 -2.81
N PRO A 176 12.58 4.22 -2.00
CA PRO A 176 13.66 3.60 -1.22
C PRO A 176 13.18 2.48 -0.29
N VAL A 177 11.92 2.55 0.18
CA VAL A 177 11.31 1.53 1.06
C VAL A 177 10.51 0.50 0.26
N GLN A 178 10.46 0.64 -1.07
CA GLN A 178 9.92 -0.32 -2.03
C GLN A 178 8.41 -0.60 -1.87
N LYS A 179 7.63 0.35 -1.32
CA LYS A 179 6.20 0.18 -1.05
C LYS A 179 5.42 -0.31 -2.27
N LYS A 180 5.53 0.39 -3.40
CA LYS A 180 4.81 0.04 -4.64
C LYS A 180 5.30 -1.28 -5.23
N ALA A 181 6.60 -1.58 -5.12
CA ALA A 181 7.16 -2.84 -5.57
C ALA A 181 6.58 -4.02 -4.76
N TYR A 182 6.59 -3.93 -3.43
CA TYR A 182 5.98 -4.94 -2.57
C TYR A 182 4.49 -5.10 -2.82
N TYR A 183 3.76 -3.99 -2.98
CA TYR A 183 2.31 -4.05 -3.22
C TYR A 183 1.98 -4.73 -4.55
N PHE A 184 2.66 -4.36 -5.63
CA PHE A 184 2.50 -5.00 -6.93
C PHE A 184 2.79 -6.51 -6.85
N LEU A 185 3.91 -6.90 -6.22
CA LEU A 185 4.30 -8.29 -6.12
C LEU A 185 3.37 -9.11 -5.22
N ALA A 186 2.81 -8.50 -4.17
CA ALA A 186 1.77 -9.12 -3.33
C ALA A 186 0.49 -9.36 -4.13
N ILE A 187 0.05 -8.40 -4.96
CA ILE A 187 -1.10 -8.60 -5.85
C ILE A 187 -0.83 -9.74 -6.84
N MET A 188 0.34 -9.76 -7.49
CA MET A 188 0.70 -10.85 -8.43
C MET A 188 0.65 -12.23 -7.78
N LYS A 189 1.00 -12.33 -6.49
CA LYS A 189 0.85 -13.57 -5.71
C LYS A 189 -0.62 -13.87 -5.38
N ASN A 190 -1.35 -12.87 -4.90
CA ASN A 190 -2.72 -13.04 -4.40
C ASN A 190 -3.73 -13.34 -5.50
N GLU A 191 -3.46 -12.85 -6.72
CA GLU A 191 -4.20 -13.17 -7.94
C GLU A 191 -3.70 -14.47 -8.62
N GLU A 192 -2.81 -15.22 -7.95
CA GLU A 192 -2.22 -16.48 -8.41
C GLU A 192 -1.47 -16.39 -9.77
N LEU A 193 -1.10 -15.18 -10.19
CA LEU A 193 -0.37 -14.94 -11.43
C LEU A 193 1.08 -15.43 -11.29
N TRP A 194 1.74 -15.13 -10.16
CA TRP A 194 3.14 -15.49 -9.89
C TRP A 194 3.31 -16.27 -8.59
N ARG A 195 4.37 -17.10 -8.54
CA ARG A 195 4.79 -17.84 -7.34
C ARG A 195 6.27 -17.59 -7.08
N TYR A 196 6.58 -17.11 -5.89
CA TYR A 196 7.96 -16.78 -5.54
C TYR A 196 8.65 -17.90 -4.79
N LYS A 197 9.88 -18.22 -5.19
CA LYS A 197 10.72 -19.27 -4.54
C LYS A 197 11.27 -18.83 -3.19
N ASP A 198 11.38 -17.53 -2.97
CA ASP A 198 11.94 -16.89 -1.78
C ASP A 198 10.91 -15.96 -1.13
N ILE A 199 9.68 -16.45 -0.93
CA ILE A 199 8.52 -15.66 -0.45
C ILE A 199 8.77 -14.83 0.82
N LEU A 200 9.70 -15.24 1.68
CA LEU A 200 10.07 -14.48 2.88
C LEU A 200 10.73 -13.12 2.55
N ASN A 201 11.22 -12.93 1.32
CA ASN A 201 11.72 -11.65 0.82
C ASN A 201 10.60 -10.71 0.33
N LEU A 202 9.33 -11.16 0.33
CA LEU A 202 8.20 -10.29 0.01
C LEU A 202 7.86 -9.44 1.24
N GLY A 203 8.47 -8.26 1.28
CA GLY A 203 8.31 -7.27 2.34
C GLY A 203 6.91 -6.63 2.39
N PRO A 204 6.63 -5.87 3.45
CA PRO A 204 5.36 -5.16 3.63
C PRO A 204 5.33 -3.85 2.83
N PRO A 205 4.25 -3.55 2.07
CA PRO A 205 4.08 -2.26 1.42
C PRO A 205 3.64 -1.17 2.42
N VAL A 206 4.59 -0.77 3.28
CA VAL A 206 4.36 0.18 4.38
C VAL A 206 3.70 1.46 3.91
N ASN A 207 2.53 1.74 4.46
CA ASN A 207 1.79 2.96 4.24
C ASN A 207 1.55 3.74 5.55
N TYR A 208 0.91 4.90 5.40
CA TYR A 208 0.67 5.83 6.48
C TYR A 208 -0.24 5.26 7.58
N HIS A 209 -1.11 4.29 7.28
CA HIS A 209 -1.93 3.64 8.29
C HIS A 209 -1.07 2.82 9.26
N GLU A 210 -0.08 2.09 8.74
CA GLU A 210 0.82 1.28 9.54
C GLU A 210 1.78 2.16 10.35
N GLN A 211 2.29 3.26 9.77
CA GLN A 211 3.07 4.24 10.53
C GLN A 211 2.28 4.72 11.76
N ARG A 212 1.02 5.14 11.58
CA ARG A 212 0.15 5.53 12.69
C ARG A 212 -0.06 4.38 13.69
N LEU A 213 -0.33 3.17 13.21
CA LEU A 213 -0.57 2.02 14.07
C LEU A 213 0.67 1.73 14.94
N HIS A 214 1.86 1.61 14.36
CA HIS A 214 3.07 1.27 15.10
C HIS A 214 3.54 2.35 16.07
N LEU A 215 3.35 3.63 15.74
CA LEU A 215 3.54 4.74 16.68
C LEU A 215 2.58 4.62 17.88
N ARG A 216 1.31 4.30 17.64
CA ARG A 216 0.28 4.18 18.69
C ARG A 216 0.41 2.93 19.55
N LEU A 217 0.73 1.79 18.94
CA LEU A 217 1.08 0.55 19.65
C LEU A 217 2.31 0.77 20.51
N GLY A 218 3.22 1.63 20.05
CA GLY A 218 4.49 1.93 20.69
C GLY A 218 5.56 0.87 20.43
N THR A 219 5.41 0.11 19.33
CA THR A 219 6.47 -0.71 18.74
C THR A 219 7.55 0.17 18.11
N ILE A 220 7.19 1.42 17.77
CA ILE A 220 8.13 2.48 17.39
C ILE A 220 8.05 3.60 18.42
N LYS A 221 9.22 4.08 18.86
CA LYS A 221 9.38 5.25 19.71
C LYS A 221 10.01 6.36 18.91
N ILE A 222 9.47 7.57 19.03
CA ILE A 222 10.15 8.77 18.54
C ILE A 222 11.23 9.13 19.56
N ILE A 223 12.45 9.34 19.08
CA ILE A 223 13.61 9.72 19.91
C ILE A 223 14.16 11.11 19.58
N ASP A 224 13.72 11.69 18.45
CA ASP A 224 14.03 13.05 18.05
C ASP A 224 12.87 14.01 18.39
N ALA A 225 13.16 15.03 19.20
CA ALA A 225 12.16 15.95 19.71
C ALA A 225 11.56 16.86 18.63
N GLU A 226 12.34 17.20 17.60
CA GLU A 226 11.88 18.04 16.51
C GLU A 226 10.93 17.27 15.59
N PHE A 227 11.25 16.01 15.28
CA PHE A 227 10.36 15.11 14.57
C PHE A 227 9.05 14.87 15.32
N GLU A 228 9.11 14.68 16.65
CA GLU A 228 7.91 14.58 17.48
C GLU A 228 7.05 15.85 17.40
N ARG A 229 7.68 17.02 17.52
CA ARG A 229 7.02 18.32 17.40
C ARG A 229 6.29 18.46 16.06
N LYS A 230 6.95 18.12 14.95
CA LYS A 230 6.35 18.15 13.60
C LYS A 230 5.11 17.26 13.50
N ILE A 231 5.20 16.02 13.98
CA ILE A 231 4.06 15.08 13.95
C ILE A 231 2.88 15.63 14.77
N ARG A 232 3.15 16.11 15.99
CA ARG A 232 2.10 16.66 16.87
C ARG A 232 1.43 17.90 16.28
N ASN A 233 2.20 18.74 15.58
CA ASN A 233 1.72 19.96 14.96
C ASN A 233 1.19 19.78 13.53
N ARG A 234 1.24 18.56 12.96
CA ARG A 234 0.85 18.26 11.57
C ARG A 234 1.68 19.02 10.52
N GLU A 235 2.94 19.27 10.84
CA GLU A 235 3.89 19.90 9.94
C GLU A 235 4.48 18.88 8.96
N ASN A 236 4.90 19.35 7.79
CA ASN A 236 5.55 18.49 6.80
C ASN A 236 6.90 18.01 7.34
N ILE A 237 7.13 16.71 7.16
CA ILE A 237 8.43 16.10 7.41
C ILE A 237 9.28 16.12 6.14
N THR A 238 10.57 15.85 6.28
CA THR A 238 11.50 15.69 5.16
C THR A 238 11.41 14.29 4.57
N ASP A 239 11.86 14.13 3.32
CA ASP A 239 11.96 12.81 2.68
C ASP A 239 12.82 11.83 3.49
N GLN A 240 13.92 12.32 4.07
CA GLN A 240 14.80 11.48 4.90
C GLN A 240 14.08 11.02 6.18
N GLU A 241 13.31 11.90 6.82
CA GLU A 241 12.51 11.52 7.98
C GLU A 241 11.46 10.47 7.62
N ASP A 242 10.82 10.61 6.46
CA ASP A 242 9.81 9.66 5.96
C ASP A 242 10.43 8.29 5.65
N ILE A 243 11.60 8.28 5.00
CA ILE A 243 12.35 7.07 4.72
C ILE A 243 12.71 6.36 6.03
N GLU A 244 13.22 7.08 7.03
CA GLU A 244 13.62 6.49 8.32
C GLU A 244 12.46 5.84 9.07
N ILE A 245 11.32 6.53 9.20
CA ILE A 245 10.14 5.97 9.87
C ILE A 245 9.56 4.77 9.10
N ARG A 246 9.46 4.84 7.77
CA ARG A 246 8.94 3.73 6.96
C ARG A 246 9.86 2.51 7.00
N PHE A 247 11.18 2.69 7.02
CA PHE A 247 12.13 1.58 7.25
C PHE A 247 11.99 0.99 8.65
N ALA A 248 11.81 1.81 9.68
CA ALA A 248 11.59 1.30 11.04
C ALA A 248 10.29 0.48 11.13
N VAL A 249 9.20 0.95 10.53
CA VAL A 249 7.93 0.19 10.42
C VAL A 249 8.13 -1.12 9.69
N ARG A 250 8.78 -1.09 8.53
CA ARG A 250 9.07 -2.31 7.76
C ARG A 250 9.80 -3.34 8.61
N ARG A 251 10.86 -2.94 9.32
CA ARG A 251 11.64 -3.84 10.20
C ARG A 251 10.81 -4.38 11.37
N VAL A 252 9.91 -3.58 11.93
CA VAL A 252 8.99 -4.03 12.98
C VAL A 252 8.06 -5.12 12.44
N ILE A 253 7.47 -4.91 11.27
CA ILE A 253 6.57 -5.89 10.65
C ILE A 253 7.34 -7.18 10.32
N GLU A 254 8.51 -7.08 9.71
CA GLU A 254 9.38 -8.24 9.42
C GLU A 254 9.72 -9.01 10.70
N PHE A 255 10.05 -8.32 11.79
CA PHE A 255 10.36 -8.95 13.08
C PHE A 255 9.14 -9.63 13.72
N ILE A 256 7.98 -8.97 13.73
CA ILE A 256 6.72 -9.56 14.25
C ILE A 256 6.33 -10.79 13.41
N SER A 257 6.47 -10.71 12.09
CA SER A 257 6.17 -11.80 11.17
C SER A 257 7.03 -13.04 11.46
N GLN A 258 8.33 -12.84 11.71
CA GLN A 258 9.24 -13.91 12.10
C GLN A 258 8.81 -14.58 13.41
N LEU A 259 8.41 -13.79 14.42
CA LEU A 259 7.90 -14.34 15.68
C LEU A 259 6.62 -15.14 15.46
N LEU A 260 5.79 -14.77 14.49
CA LEU A 260 4.50 -15.41 14.19
C LEU A 260 4.59 -16.56 13.18
N GLU A 261 5.79 -16.85 12.64
CA GLU A 261 5.98 -17.79 11.52
C GLU A 261 5.10 -17.43 10.30
N ALA A 262 4.86 -16.13 10.12
CA ALA A 262 4.09 -15.56 9.02
C ALA A 262 5.01 -14.90 7.98
N THR A 263 4.47 -14.62 6.80
CA THR A 263 5.19 -13.79 5.81
C THR A 263 5.01 -12.31 6.13
N PRO A 264 5.98 -11.44 5.82
CA PRO A 264 5.82 -9.99 6.01
C PRO A 264 4.63 -9.41 5.23
N SER A 265 4.35 -9.95 4.04
CA SER A 265 3.14 -9.63 3.27
C SER A 265 1.86 -9.96 4.05
N SER A 266 1.70 -11.19 4.56
CA SER A 266 0.51 -11.56 5.33
C SER A 266 0.30 -10.72 6.60
N GLU A 267 1.38 -10.44 7.33
CA GLU A 267 1.32 -9.59 8.53
C GLU A 267 0.94 -8.16 8.16
N HIS A 268 1.48 -7.61 7.06
CA HIS A 268 1.06 -6.33 6.52
C HIS A 268 -0.46 -6.26 6.31
N TYR A 269 -1.05 -7.24 5.63
CA TYR A 269 -2.50 -7.22 5.36
C TYR A 269 -3.32 -7.20 6.65
N GLN A 270 -2.91 -7.96 7.68
CA GLN A 270 -3.57 -7.95 8.98
C GLN A 270 -3.47 -6.57 9.65
N LEU A 271 -2.26 -6.03 9.77
CA LEU A 271 -2.00 -4.75 10.43
C LEU A 271 -2.66 -3.58 9.69
N TRP A 272 -2.54 -3.53 8.36
CA TRP A 272 -3.15 -2.51 7.53
C TRP A 272 -4.67 -2.51 7.64
N ASN A 273 -5.33 -3.68 7.57
CA ASN A 273 -6.78 -3.77 7.70
C ASN A 273 -7.28 -3.25 9.05
N HIS A 274 -6.59 -3.58 10.14
CA HIS A 274 -6.89 -3.04 11.47
C HIS A 274 -6.60 -1.53 11.55
N ALA A 275 -5.49 -1.08 10.99
CA ALA A 275 -5.10 0.33 11.02
C ALA A 275 -6.09 1.22 10.26
N ARG A 276 -6.57 0.76 9.10
CA ARG A 276 -7.55 1.46 8.26
C ARG A 276 -8.95 1.46 8.86
N ASN A 277 -9.40 0.34 9.42
CA ASN A 277 -10.79 0.15 9.85
C ASN A 277 -11.04 0.41 11.35
N CYS A 278 -10.02 0.28 12.20
CA CYS A 278 -10.16 0.42 13.65
C CYS A 278 -9.34 1.58 14.22
N CYS A 279 -8.15 1.86 13.67
CA CYS A 279 -7.24 2.87 14.21
C CYS A 279 -7.31 4.18 13.41
N SER A 280 -8.49 4.78 13.26
CA SER A 280 -8.64 6.05 12.54
C SER A 280 -8.01 7.23 13.31
N ARG A 281 -7.81 8.37 12.64
CA ARG A 281 -7.21 9.57 13.27
C ARG A 281 -8.07 10.09 14.40
N ASP A 282 -9.36 10.27 14.12
CA ASP A 282 -10.28 11.05 14.95
C ASP A 282 -11.23 10.18 15.78
N ASN A 283 -11.48 8.93 15.36
CA ASN A 283 -12.40 8.03 16.06
C ASN A 283 -11.85 6.58 16.07
N PRO A 284 -10.80 6.29 16.84
CA PRO A 284 -10.28 4.93 16.96
C PRO A 284 -11.24 4.07 17.80
N HIS A 285 -11.43 2.81 17.43
CA HIS A 285 -12.35 1.89 18.08
C HIS A 285 -11.75 1.24 19.33
N CYS A 286 -10.93 1.97 20.11
CA CYS A 286 -10.19 1.41 21.25
C CYS A 286 -11.10 0.99 22.41
N ALA A 287 -12.23 1.68 22.61
CA ALA A 287 -13.20 1.41 23.67
C ALA A 287 -14.46 0.69 23.18
N GLY A 288 -14.55 0.39 21.89
CA GLY A 288 -15.72 -0.25 21.29
C GLY A 288 -15.82 0.00 19.79
N CYS A 289 -16.36 -0.99 19.08
CA CYS A 289 -16.74 -0.91 17.67
C CYS A 289 -18.22 -0.51 17.59
N GLY A 290 -18.54 0.46 16.73
CA GLY A 290 -19.93 0.72 16.35
C GLY A 290 -20.49 -0.36 15.41
N SER A 291 -21.80 -0.31 15.16
CA SER A 291 -22.51 -1.23 14.22
C SER A 291 -22.04 -1.13 12.76
N GLY A 292 -21.26 -0.11 12.41
CA GLY A 292 -20.71 0.13 11.06
C GLY A 292 -19.28 -0.37 10.85
N CYS A 293 -18.81 -1.38 11.58
CA CYS A 293 -17.44 -1.91 11.43
C CYS A 293 -17.21 -2.46 10.01
N LYS A 294 -16.23 -1.90 9.30
CA LYS A 294 -15.85 -2.30 7.93
C LYS A 294 -14.62 -3.22 7.88
N LEU A 295 -14.10 -3.64 9.04
CA LEU A 295 -13.01 -4.62 9.09
C LEU A 295 -13.49 -5.91 8.40
N PRO A 296 -12.78 -6.47 7.40
CA PRO A 296 -13.18 -7.70 6.75
C PRO A 296 -13.26 -8.87 7.74
N GLU A 297 -14.22 -9.78 7.53
CA GLU A 297 -14.54 -10.86 8.47
C GLU A 297 -13.32 -11.71 8.83
N ARG A 298 -12.42 -11.99 7.86
CA ARG A 298 -11.20 -12.78 8.07
C ARG A 298 -10.22 -12.20 9.10
N TYR A 299 -10.32 -10.90 9.39
CA TYR A 299 -9.49 -10.22 10.38
C TYR A 299 -10.23 -10.00 11.71
N ARG A 300 -11.49 -10.41 11.81
CA ARG A 300 -12.27 -10.31 13.04
C ARG A 300 -11.99 -11.51 13.93
N VAL A 301 -11.99 -11.26 15.23
CA VAL A 301 -11.85 -12.29 16.25
C VAL A 301 -13.18 -12.39 17.00
N SER A 302 -13.72 -13.60 17.10
CA SER A 302 -15.02 -13.83 17.73
C SER A 302 -15.02 -13.31 19.17
N GLY A 303 -16.09 -12.59 19.55
CA GLY A 303 -16.23 -11.99 20.87
C GLY A 303 -15.45 -10.69 21.10
N VAL A 304 -14.58 -10.28 20.17
CA VAL A 304 -13.86 -9.00 20.26
C VAL A 304 -14.74 -7.86 19.74
N VAL A 305 -15.22 -7.02 20.66
CA VAL A 305 -16.15 -5.91 20.39
C VAL A 305 -15.46 -4.54 20.26
N GLN A 306 -14.13 -4.50 20.17
CA GLN A 306 -13.32 -3.29 20.02
C GLN A 306 -12.13 -3.56 19.11
N CYS A 307 -11.21 -2.61 18.94
CA CYS A 307 -9.96 -2.83 18.23
C CYS A 307 -9.19 -4.02 18.83
N LEU A 308 -8.80 -4.99 18.01
CA LEU A 308 -8.04 -6.17 18.43
C LEU A 308 -6.82 -5.81 19.27
N PHE A 309 -6.11 -4.74 18.90
CA PHE A 309 -4.89 -4.32 19.56
C PHE A 309 -5.10 -3.44 20.80
N ALA A 310 -6.33 -3.07 21.15
CA ALA A 310 -6.59 -2.19 22.29
C ALA A 310 -5.94 -2.66 23.61
N PRO A 311 -5.99 -3.97 23.99
CA PRO A 311 -5.38 -4.45 25.23
C PRO A 311 -3.86 -4.27 25.31
N VAL A 312 -3.18 -4.26 24.15
CA VAL A 312 -1.73 -4.13 24.06
C VAL A 312 -1.30 -2.80 23.44
N CYS A 313 -2.20 -1.83 23.24
CA CYS A 313 -1.85 -0.56 22.61
C CYS A 313 -1.54 0.51 23.66
N LYS A 314 -0.33 1.10 23.61
CA LYS A 314 0.05 2.21 24.52
C LYS A 314 -0.87 3.43 24.42
N SER A 315 -1.61 3.56 23.33
CA SER A 315 -2.53 4.67 23.07
C SER A 315 -4.01 4.39 23.40
N ALA A 316 -4.41 3.15 23.75
CA ALA A 316 -5.83 2.75 23.79
C ALA A 316 -6.70 3.46 24.86
N GLY A 317 -6.10 4.13 25.83
CA GLY A 317 -6.80 4.93 26.85
C GLY A 317 -6.46 6.42 26.81
N LEU A 318 -5.68 6.88 25.83
CA LEU A 318 -5.26 8.27 25.75
C LEU A 318 -6.30 9.11 25.02
N GLY A 319 -6.48 10.35 25.47
CA GLY A 319 -7.31 11.32 24.75
C GLY A 319 -6.74 11.63 23.35
N LEU A 320 -7.59 12.05 22.42
CA LEU A 320 -7.23 12.30 21.01
C LEU A 320 -6.05 13.27 20.81
N LYS A 321 -5.83 14.21 21.74
CA LYS A 321 -4.69 15.14 21.69
C LYS A 321 -3.34 14.49 22.02
N ASN A 322 -3.37 13.34 22.69
CA ASN A 322 -2.19 12.66 23.20
C ASN A 322 -1.78 11.45 22.35
N ILE A 323 -2.66 10.96 21.47
CA ILE A 323 -2.32 9.89 20.54
C ILE A 323 -1.55 10.44 19.33
N LEU A 324 -0.51 9.74 18.92
CA LEU A 324 0.26 10.10 17.74
C LEU A 324 -0.55 9.82 16.45
N ILE A 325 -0.28 10.59 15.42
CA ILE A 325 -0.78 10.34 14.06
C ILE A 325 0.41 9.98 13.16
N GLU A 326 0.13 9.52 11.95
CA GLU A 326 1.19 9.36 10.95
C GLU A 326 1.83 10.70 10.57
N PRO A 327 3.12 10.69 10.20
CA PRO A 327 3.79 11.85 9.62
C PRO A 327 3.11 12.33 8.33
N ARG A 328 3.21 13.64 8.07
CA ARG A 328 2.65 14.29 6.87
C ARG A 328 3.77 14.59 5.87
N LEU A 329 3.61 14.12 4.63
CA LEU A 329 4.49 14.43 3.51
C LEU A 329 3.64 14.68 2.26
N ASP A 330 3.42 15.95 1.93
CA ASP A 330 2.46 16.34 0.88
C ASP A 330 3.02 16.18 -0.56
N ASP A 331 4.32 16.33 -0.76
CA ASP A 331 4.91 16.58 -2.09
C ASP A 331 5.55 15.35 -2.77
N THR A 332 5.35 14.14 -2.22
CA THR A 332 6.03 12.94 -2.73
C THR A 332 5.17 12.11 -3.68
N ILE A 333 5.78 11.65 -4.78
CA ILE A 333 5.18 10.71 -5.74
C ILE A 333 5.15 9.25 -5.22
N TRP A 334 5.78 9.01 -4.07
CA TRP A 334 5.94 7.68 -3.48
C TRP A 334 4.81 7.28 -2.52
N GLN A 335 4.02 8.25 -2.01
CA GLN A 335 3.01 8.01 -0.97
C GLN A 335 1.57 7.86 -1.48
#